data_AF-A0AAF5D0S2-F1
#
_entry.id   AF-A0AAF5D0S2-F1
#
_cell.length_a   1.000
_cell.length_b   1.000
_cell.length_c   1.000
_cell.angle_alpha   90.00
_cell.angle_beta   90.00
_cell.angle_gamma   90.00
#
_symmetry.space_group_name_H-M   'P 1'
#
loop_
_entity.id
_entity.type
_entity.pdbx_description
1 polymer ?
#
loop_
_entity_poly.entity_id
_entity_poly.type
_entity_poly.pdbx_seq_one_letter_code
_entity_poly.pdbx_strand_id
1 'polypeptide(L)'
;RSYPYKWNKIYNICIRFPGISKECKVEVKSYTYYLVKNKIKGFDVGQSADIFYGGNGCCNDYAKSLGIKYVFTIEIGSRKMYNFGFMMPKSYISKLAEEAFAEILVVSQEISKENIC
;
A
#
# COMPACT_ATOMS: atom_id res chain seq x y z
N ARG A 1 7.88 -8.51 23.20
CA ARG A 1 6.54 -7.92 22.97
C ARG A 1 5.82 -8.82 21.97
N SER A 2 4.77 -9.49 22.43
CA SER A 2 4.10 -10.60 21.76
C SER A 2 3.15 -10.08 20.68
N TYR A 3 3.63 -9.93 19.45
CA TYR A 3 2.74 -9.69 18.32
C TYR A 3 1.91 -10.95 18.07
N PRO A 4 0.62 -10.84 17.75
CA PRO A 4 -0.23 -12.00 17.63
C PRO A 4 -0.07 -12.62 16.24
N TYR A 5 1.13 -13.08 15.89
CA TYR A 5 1.25 -13.96 14.73
C TYR A 5 0.59 -15.27 15.10
N LYS A 6 -0.46 -15.67 14.36
CA LYS A 6 -0.94 -17.04 14.47
C LYS A 6 -0.02 -17.92 13.64
N TRP A 7 1.03 -18.48 14.24
CA TRP A 7 1.89 -19.45 13.58
C TRP A 7 1.24 -20.83 13.49
N ASN A 8 1.19 -21.40 12.30
CA ASN A 8 0.95 -22.82 12.13
C ASN A 8 2.25 -23.57 12.36
N LYS A 9 2.37 -24.28 13.49
CA LYS A 9 3.56 -25.08 13.78
C LYS A 9 3.66 -26.34 12.91
N ILE A 10 2.55 -26.86 12.41
CA ILE A 10 2.52 -28.09 11.60
C ILE A 10 3.07 -27.80 10.20
N TYR A 11 2.64 -26.70 9.58
CA TYR A 11 3.07 -26.32 8.23
C TYR A 11 4.24 -25.33 8.22
N ASN A 12 4.68 -24.88 9.40
CA ASN A 12 5.70 -23.84 9.57
C ASN A 12 5.40 -22.55 8.77
N ILE A 13 4.14 -22.11 8.79
CA ILE A 13 3.68 -20.88 8.11
C ILE A 13 3.00 -19.92 9.08
N CYS A 14 3.11 -18.62 8.82
CA CYS A 14 2.29 -17.61 9.50
C CYS A 14 0.87 -17.60 8.89
N ILE A 15 -0.16 -17.85 9.72
CA ILE A 15 -1.55 -17.98 9.27
C ILE A 15 -2.28 -16.64 9.22
N ARG A 16 -1.99 -15.70 10.13
CA ARG A 16 -2.71 -14.41 10.19
C ARG A 16 -2.06 -13.39 11.11
N PHE A 17 -2.13 -12.13 10.68
CA PHE A 17 -2.16 -10.93 11.54
C PHE A 17 -3.63 -10.64 11.94
N PRO A 18 -4.04 -10.88 13.19
CA PRO A 18 -5.35 -10.50 13.68
C PRO A 18 -5.29 -9.03 14.14
N GLY A 19 -5.92 -8.11 13.38
CA GLY A 19 -6.16 -6.75 13.88
C GLY A 19 -6.36 -5.66 12.84
N ILE A 20 -5.83 -5.81 11.62
CA ILE A 20 -5.64 -4.66 10.72
C ILE A 20 -6.81 -4.43 9.73
N SER A 21 -7.69 -5.43 9.51
CA SER A 21 -8.62 -5.40 8.37
C SER A 21 -9.75 -4.35 8.46
N LYS A 22 -10.15 -3.89 9.65
CA LYS A 22 -11.19 -2.85 9.76
C LYS A 22 -10.63 -1.44 9.60
N GLU A 23 -9.55 -1.12 10.31
CA GLU A 23 -8.91 0.20 10.27
C GLU A 23 -8.28 0.46 8.90
N CYS A 24 -7.55 -0.51 8.33
CA CYS A 24 -7.01 -0.35 6.99
C CYS A 24 -8.09 -0.21 5.92
N LYS A 25 -9.31 -0.77 6.09
CA LYS A 25 -10.40 -0.52 5.13
C LYS A 25 -10.87 0.94 5.14
N VAL A 26 -10.81 1.61 6.29
CA VAL A 26 -11.16 3.04 6.39
C VAL A 26 -10.04 3.89 5.78
N GLU A 27 -8.77 3.60 6.11
CA GLU A 27 -7.59 4.28 5.55
C GLU A 27 -7.49 4.11 4.01
N VAL A 28 -7.76 2.90 3.51
CA VAL A 28 -7.81 2.60 2.08
C VAL A 28 -8.95 3.36 1.39
N LYS A 29 -10.12 3.48 2.03
CA LYS A 29 -11.26 4.22 1.46
C LYS A 29 -11.02 5.72 1.40
N SER A 30 -10.37 6.32 2.41
CA SER A 30 -9.99 7.72 2.33
C SER A 30 -8.96 7.93 1.21
N TYR A 31 -7.98 7.02 1.08
CA TYR A 31 -7.00 7.07 0.01
C TYR A 31 -7.62 6.85 -1.39
N THR A 32 -8.52 5.89 -1.58
CA THR A 32 -9.22 5.67 -2.88
C THR A 32 -10.00 6.91 -3.28
N TYR A 33 -10.79 7.46 -2.36
CA TYR A 33 -11.55 8.68 -2.58
C TYR A 33 -10.63 9.83 -2.94
N TYR A 34 -9.49 9.92 -2.26
CA TYR A 34 -8.50 10.95 -2.48
C TYR A 34 -7.91 10.88 -3.91
N LEU A 35 -7.44 9.71 -4.34
CA LEU A 35 -6.84 9.51 -5.67
C LEU A 35 -7.86 9.78 -6.78
N VAL A 36 -9.10 9.28 -6.61
CA VAL A 36 -10.21 9.52 -7.53
C VAL A 36 -10.54 11.01 -7.62
N LYS A 37 -10.63 11.70 -6.47
CA LYS A 37 -10.90 13.15 -6.41
C LYS A 37 -9.83 13.96 -7.15
N ASN A 38 -8.57 13.53 -7.07
CA ASN A 38 -7.44 14.19 -7.74
C ASN A 38 -7.19 13.68 -9.15
N LYS A 39 -8.13 12.89 -9.71
CA LYS A 39 -8.07 12.34 -11.08
C LYS A 39 -6.80 11.55 -11.39
N ILE A 40 -6.17 10.97 -10.36
CA ILE A 40 -5.09 10.00 -10.53
C ILE A 40 -5.75 8.70 -10.99
N LYS A 41 -5.61 8.36 -12.27
CA LYS A 41 -6.32 7.25 -12.93
C LYS A 41 -5.41 6.05 -13.11
N GLY A 42 -5.97 4.85 -12.94
CA GLY A 42 -5.33 3.59 -13.35
C GLY A 42 -4.70 2.77 -12.22
N PHE A 43 -4.93 3.15 -10.97
CA PHE A 43 -4.47 2.42 -9.79
C PHE A 43 -5.62 1.67 -9.12
N ASP A 44 -5.35 0.43 -8.70
CA ASP A 44 -6.20 -0.32 -7.78
C ASP A 44 -5.74 -0.03 -6.36
N VAL A 45 -6.68 0.21 -5.46
CA VAL A 45 -6.38 0.63 -4.09
C VAL A 45 -7.17 -0.24 -3.13
N GLY A 46 -6.47 -0.86 -2.18
CA GLY A 46 -7.01 -1.98 -1.42
C GLY A 46 -5.98 -2.61 -0.49
N GLN A 47 -6.41 -3.62 0.25
CA GLN A 47 -5.48 -4.48 0.97
C GLN A 47 -4.66 -5.29 -0.04
N SER A 48 -3.33 -5.34 0.14
CA SER A 48 -2.44 -6.04 -0.81
C SER A 48 -2.86 -7.50 -1.06
N ALA A 49 -3.30 -8.22 -0.03
CA ALA A 49 -3.77 -9.60 -0.15
C ALA A 49 -5.06 -9.76 -0.97
N ASP A 50 -5.91 -8.72 -1.04
CA ASP A 50 -7.15 -8.74 -1.82
C ASP A 50 -6.90 -8.36 -3.30
N ILE A 51 -5.89 -7.52 -3.57
CA ILE A 51 -5.53 -7.06 -4.92
C ILE A 51 -4.59 -8.05 -5.63
N PHE A 52 -3.61 -8.57 -4.89
CA PHE A 52 -2.58 -9.45 -5.42
C PHE A 52 -2.79 -10.89 -4.94
N TYR A 53 -2.05 -11.26 -3.90
CA TYR A 53 -2.04 -12.58 -3.28
C TYR A 53 -1.66 -12.40 -1.81
N GLY A 54 -1.96 -13.41 -0.98
CA GLY A 54 -1.52 -13.41 0.41
C GLY A 54 0.01 -13.45 0.52
N GLY A 55 0.62 -12.34 0.93
CA GLY A 55 2.03 -12.24 1.31
C GLY A 55 2.15 -12.05 2.82
N ASN A 56 3.17 -12.67 3.44
CA ASN A 56 3.46 -12.53 4.87
C ASN A 56 4.90 -12.02 5.05
N GLY A 57 5.14 -11.27 6.13
CA GLY A 57 6.49 -10.80 6.48
C GLY A 57 6.98 -9.65 5.61
N CYS A 58 6.06 -8.95 4.94
CA CYS A 58 6.38 -7.79 4.15
C CYS A 58 6.78 -6.60 5.05
N CYS A 59 7.58 -5.67 4.53
CA CYS A 59 8.08 -4.53 5.30
C CYS A 59 6.96 -3.63 5.85
N ASN A 60 5.85 -3.52 5.11
CA ASN A 60 4.66 -2.80 5.53
C ASN A 60 3.95 -3.48 6.72
N ASP A 61 3.86 -4.82 6.74
CA ASP A 61 3.32 -5.56 7.88
C ASP A 61 4.18 -5.34 9.13
N TYR A 62 5.51 -5.36 8.97
CA TYR A 62 6.43 -5.08 10.05
C TYR A 62 6.29 -3.64 10.56
N ALA A 63 6.24 -2.64 9.68
CA ALA A 63 6.03 -1.24 10.04
C ALA A 63 4.69 -1.02 10.78
N LYS A 64 3.60 -1.61 10.30
CA LYS A 64 2.30 -1.58 10.99
C LYS A 64 2.40 -2.24 12.37
N SER A 65 3.16 -3.34 12.50
CA SER A 65 3.39 -3.98 13.81
C SER A 65 4.06 -3.03 14.82
N LEU A 66 4.91 -2.11 14.36
CA LEU A 66 5.53 -1.10 15.24
C LEU A 66 4.56 0.02 15.66
N GLY A 67 3.31 0.02 15.21
CA GLY A 67 2.31 1.03 15.55
C GLY A 67 2.32 2.26 14.64
N ILE A 68 3.00 2.21 13.49
CA ILE A 68 2.98 3.31 12.51
C ILE A 68 1.58 3.41 11.90
N LYS A 69 0.89 4.54 12.11
CA LYS A 69 -0.51 4.73 11.70
C LYS A 69 -0.72 4.63 10.20
N TYR A 70 0.16 5.19 9.37
CA TYR A 70 0.01 5.14 7.91
C TYR A 70 1.16 4.36 7.29
N VAL A 71 0.83 3.27 6.61
CA VAL A 71 1.81 2.43 5.94
C VAL A 71 1.21 1.99 4.62
N PHE A 72 1.92 2.23 3.53
CA PHE A 72 1.47 1.95 2.17
C PHE A 72 2.54 1.16 1.42
N THR A 73 2.07 0.37 0.46
CA THR A 73 2.92 -0.18 -0.60
C THR A 73 2.46 0.44 -1.90
N ILE A 74 3.40 1.02 -2.66
CA ILE A 74 3.12 1.62 -3.97
C ILE A 74 3.75 0.71 -5.02
N GLU A 75 2.92 0.15 -5.88
CA GLU A 75 3.36 -0.59 -7.06
C GLU A 75 3.38 0.36 -8.25
N ILE A 76 4.58 0.76 -8.66
CA ILE A 76 4.77 1.73 -9.74
C ILE A 76 4.57 1.10 -11.12
N GLY A 77 3.99 1.88 -12.03
CA GLY A 77 3.68 1.44 -13.39
C GLY A 77 2.19 1.49 -13.69
N SER A 78 1.81 1.02 -14.87
CA SER A 78 0.40 0.90 -15.24
C SER A 78 0.14 -0.43 -15.94
N ARG A 79 -1.11 -0.89 -15.93
CA ARG A 79 -1.54 -2.07 -16.70
C ARG A 79 -1.23 -1.95 -18.20
N LYS A 80 -1.12 -0.72 -18.73
CA LYS A 80 -0.72 -0.47 -20.14
C LYS A 80 0.76 -0.75 -20.40
N MET A 81 1.57 -0.81 -19.36
CA MET A 81 3.02 -1.04 -19.42
C MET A 81 3.38 -2.48 -19.05
N TYR A 82 2.37 -3.37 -18.93
CA TYR A 82 2.54 -4.76 -18.51
C TYR A 82 3.65 -5.50 -19.28
N ASN A 83 3.78 -5.26 -20.58
CA ASN A 83 4.75 -5.95 -21.44
C ASN A 83 6.22 -5.67 -21.10
N PHE A 84 6.52 -4.60 -20.38
CA PHE A 84 7.89 -4.26 -19.99
C PHE A 84 8.29 -4.88 -18.64
N GLY A 85 7.33 -5.18 -17.76
CA GLY A 85 7.61 -5.66 -16.41
C GLY A 85 8.62 -4.77 -15.67
N PHE A 86 9.71 -5.35 -15.18
CA PHE A 86 10.80 -4.62 -14.53
C PHE A 86 11.74 -3.89 -15.50
N MET A 87 11.67 -4.17 -16.80
CA MET A 87 12.53 -3.58 -17.83
C MET A 87 11.90 -2.32 -18.43
N MET A 88 11.72 -1.29 -17.59
CA MET A 88 11.13 -0.02 -18.01
C MET A 88 12.03 0.75 -19.00
N PRO A 89 11.52 1.18 -20.17
CA PRO A 89 12.28 2.07 -21.03
C PRO A 89 12.56 3.40 -20.34
N LYS A 90 13.77 3.93 -20.53
CA LYS A 90 14.22 5.20 -19.93
C LYS A 90 13.24 6.36 -20.15
N SER A 91 12.54 6.38 -21.28
CA SER A 91 11.54 7.40 -21.63
C SER A 91 10.35 7.48 -20.66
N TYR A 92 10.11 6.44 -19.86
CA TYR A 92 9.01 6.42 -18.89
C TYR A 92 9.43 6.79 -17.47
N ILE A 93 10.73 6.85 -17.16
CA ILE A 93 11.21 7.02 -15.77
C ILE A 93 10.67 8.32 -15.15
N SER A 94 10.86 9.47 -15.83
CA SER A 94 10.40 10.76 -15.30
C SER A 94 8.90 10.78 -15.10
N LYS A 95 8.14 10.27 -16.07
CA LYS A 95 6.67 10.21 -15.99
C LYS A 95 6.19 9.37 -14.80
N LEU A 96 6.77 8.18 -14.60
CA LEU A 96 6.41 7.31 -13.48
C LEU A 96 6.79 7.95 -12.13
N ALA A 97 7.93 8.64 -12.08
CA ALA A 97 8.36 9.35 -10.88
C ALA A 97 7.41 10.51 -10.54
N GLU A 98 6.96 11.28 -11.54
CA GLU A 98 5.97 12.35 -11.36
C GLU A 98 4.62 11.81 -10.86
N GLU A 99 4.14 10.70 -11.44
CA GLU A 99 2.91 10.03 -11.01
C GLU A 99 3.02 9.54 -9.55
N ALA A 100 4.10 8.81 -9.21
CA ALA A 100 4.33 8.32 -7.85
C ALA A 100 4.52 9.46 -6.84
N PHE A 101 5.23 10.54 -7.22
CA PHE A 101 5.42 11.69 -6.35
C PHE A 101 4.10 12.43 -6.09
N ALA A 102 3.24 12.56 -7.10
CA ALA A 102 1.92 13.15 -6.92
C ALA A 102 1.11 12.38 -5.87
N GLU A 103 1.11 11.04 -5.90
CA GLU A 103 0.45 10.18 -4.91
C GLU A 103 1.02 10.38 -3.49
N ILE A 104 2.35 10.39 -3.36
CA ILE A 104 3.00 10.60 -2.06
C ILE A 104 2.68 11.99 -1.50
N LEU A 105 2.75 13.03 -2.34
CA LEU A 105 2.47 14.40 -1.94
C LEU A 105 1.07 14.51 -1.38
N VAL A 106 0.10 13.92 -2.06
CA VAL A 106 -1.26 14.05 -1.60
C VAL A 106 -1.59 13.25 -0.34
N VAL A 107 -1.04 12.06 -0.17
CA VAL A 107 -1.15 11.32 1.10
C VAL A 107 -0.51 12.12 2.23
N SER A 108 0.66 12.71 1.98
CA SER A 108 1.38 13.52 2.96
C SER A 108 0.55 14.72 3.41
N GLN A 109 -0.06 15.45 2.46
CA GLN A 109 -0.91 16.60 2.76
C GLN A 109 -2.12 16.24 3.64
N GLU A 110 -2.75 15.08 3.41
CA GLU A 110 -3.88 14.65 4.22
C GLU A 110 -3.45 14.23 5.63
N ILE A 111 -2.37 13.47 5.74
CA ILE A 111 -1.77 13.10 7.03
C ILE A 111 -1.36 14.36 7.81
N SER A 112 -0.81 15.38 7.14
CA SER A 112 -0.47 16.65 7.79
C SER A 112 -1.69 17.34 8.40
N LYS A 113 -2.87 17.30 7.75
CA LYS A 113 -4.10 17.88 8.31
C LYS A 113 -4.57 17.15 9.58
N GLU A 114 -4.46 15.82 9.60
CA GLU A 114 -4.81 15.03 10.79
C GLU A 114 -3.90 15.30 11.99
N ASN A 115 -2.67 15.78 11.77
CA ASN A 115 -1.73 16.12 12.85
C ASN A 115 -1.81 17.59 13.31
N ILE A 116 -2.63 18.43 12.66
CA ILE A 116 -2.78 19.86 12.98
C ILE A 116 -4.06 20.14 13.80
N CYS A 117 -4.89 19.11 14.06
CA CYS A 117 -6.06 19.18 14.95
C CYS A 117 -5.83 18.37 16.23
#